data_AF-A0A2D9YX77-F1
#
_entry.id   AF-A0A2D9YX77-F1
#
_cell.length_a   1.000
_cell.length_b   1.000
_cell.length_c   1.000
_cell.angle_alpha   90.00
_cell.angle_beta   90.00
_cell.angle_gamma   90.00
#
_symmetry.space_group_name_H-M   'P 1'
#
loop_
_entity.id
_entity.type
_entity.pdbx_description
1 polymer ?
#
loop_
_entity_poly.entity_id
_entity_poly.type
_entity_poly.pdbx_seq_one_letter_code
_entity_poly.pdbx_strand_id
1 'polypeptide(L)' 'MVRKFHQFISDVNFEMNKVSWPNWDELRGSTYVVLITTLIMIVFLFLVDFLLSKILNYIL' A
#
# COMPACT_ATOMS: atom_id res chain seq x y z
N MET A 1 7.25 10.34 -36.30
CA MET A 1 6.50 9.95 -35.09
C MET A 1 7.40 9.27 -34.05
N VAL A 2 8.17 8.25 -34.44
CA VAL A 2 9.14 7.52 -33.58
C VAL A 2 10.15 8.43 -32.86
N ARG A 3 10.66 9.48 -33.53
CA ARG A 3 11.65 10.41 -32.94
C ARG A 3 11.08 11.22 -31.76
N LYS A 4 9.81 11.64 -31.83
CA LYS A 4 9.13 12.36 -30.73
C LYS A 4 8.91 11.46 -29.52
N PHE A 5 8.64 10.16 -29.74
CA PHE A 5 8.47 9.18 -28.68
C PHE A 5 9.78 8.89 -27.94
N HIS A 6 10.90 8.73 -28.67
CA HIS A 6 12.23 8.60 -28.05
C HIS A 6 12.58 9.84 -27.21
N GLN A 7 12.26 11.03 -27.71
CA GLN A 7 12.52 12.28 -27.00
C GLN A 7 11.67 12.37 -25.73
N PHE A 8 10.39 12.00 -25.80
CA PHE A 8 9.51 11.93 -24.63
C PHE A 8 10.03 10.98 -23.54
N ILE A 9 10.49 9.78 -23.90
CA ILE A 9 11.08 8.83 -22.93
C ILE A 9 12.38 9.39 -22.32
N SER A 10 13.19 10.08 -23.12
CA SER A 10 14.40 10.76 -22.64
C SER A 10 14.06 11.86 -21.62
N ASP A 11 13.03 12.66 -21.91
CA ASP A 11 12.59 13.75 -21.06
C ASP A 11 11.99 13.22 -19.74
N VAL A 12 11.19 12.14 -19.80
CA VAL A 12 10.65 11.46 -18.60
C VAL A 12 11.78 10.91 -17.73
N ASN A 13 12.78 10.25 -18.31
CA ASN A 13 13.94 9.78 -17.55
C ASN A 13 14.71 10.94 -16.89
N PHE A 14 14.82 12.08 -17.58
CA PHE A 14 15.46 13.27 -17.02
C PHE A 14 14.69 13.85 -15.83
N GLU A 15 13.36 13.89 -15.88
CA GLU A 15 12.52 14.31 -14.76
C GLU A 15 12.53 13.31 -13.60
N MET A 16 12.54 12.01 -13.89
CA MET A 16 12.62 10.95 -12.89
C MET A 16 13.92 10.97 -12.08
N ASN A 17 15.02 11.47 -12.67
CA ASN A 17 16.28 11.70 -11.97
C ASN A 17 16.24 12.88 -10.99
N LYS A 18 15.27 13.80 -11.14
CA LYS A 18 15.05 14.91 -10.19
C LYS A 18 14.17 14.51 -9.01
N VAL A 19 13.54 13.34 -9.07
CA VAL A 19 12.74 12.79 -7.98
C VAL A 19 13.67 12.24 -6.90
N SER A 20 13.50 12.71 -5.68
CA SER A 20 14.16 12.14 -4.50
C SER A 20 13.47 10.84 -4.12
N TRP A 21 13.95 9.72 -4.65
CA TRP A 21 13.48 8.41 -4.25
C TRP A 21 13.87 8.11 -2.80
N PRO A 22 12.95 7.56 -1.99
CA PRO A 22 13.23 7.21 -0.61
C PRO A 22 14.32 6.14 -0.53
N ASN A 23 15.13 6.19 0.52
CA ASN A 23 16.18 5.20 0.75
C ASN A 23 15.53 3.85 1.13
N TRP A 24 16.23 2.73 0.87
CA TRP A 24 15.76 1.38 1.15
C TRP A 24 15.32 1.18 2.60
N ASP A 25 15.96 1.86 3.54
CA ASP A 25 15.63 1.78 4.96
C ASP A 25 14.34 2.55 5.30
N GLU A 26 14.07 3.69 4.66
CA GLU A 26 12.81 4.42 4.81
C GLU A 26 11.64 3.61 4.22
N LEU A 27 11.86 2.98 3.05
CA LEU A 27 10.89 2.10 2.41
C LEU A 27 10.48 0.95 3.34
N ARG A 28 11.46 0.27 3.95
CA ARG A 28 11.20 -0.81 4.91
C ARG A 28 10.48 -0.30 6.15
N GLY A 29 10.87 0.88 6.66
CA GLY A 29 10.19 1.53 7.77
C GLY A 29 8.70 1.76 7.47
N SER A 30 8.39 2.36 6.32
CA SER A 30 7.00 2.60 5.90
C SER A 30 6.22 1.29 5.70
N THR A 31 6.82 0.28 5.05
CA THR A 31 6.15 -1.02 4.87
C THR A 31 5.89 -1.72 6.21
N TYR A 32 6.83 -1.66 7.15
CA TYR A 32 6.67 -2.29 8.46
C TYR A 32 5.52 -1.68 9.27
N VAL A 33 5.37 -0.35 9.22
CA VAL A 33 4.23 0.35 9.83
C VAL A 33 2.92 -0.12 9.21
N VAL A 34 2.84 -0.20 7.88
CA VAL A 34 1.64 -0.68 7.18
C VAL A 34 1.32 -2.15 7.53
N LEU A 35 2.33 -3.01 7.66
CA LEU A 35 2.12 -4.40 8.07
C LEU A 35 1.53 -4.51 9.48
N ILE A 36 2.01 -3.69 10.42
CA ILE A 36 1.47 -3.68 11.78
C ILE A 36 0.04 -3.16 11.81
N THR A 37 -0.24 -2.05 11.12
CA THR A 37 -1.59 -1.46 11.12
C THR A 37 -2.61 -2.38 10.46
N THR A 38 -2.24 -3.03 9.36
CA THR A 38 -3.10 -4.01 8.68
C THR A 38 -3.33 -5.26 9.53
N LEU A 39 -2.30 -5.75 10.24
CA LEU A 39 -2.45 -6.88 11.16
C LEU A 39 -3.45 -6.57 12.29
N ILE A 40 -3.37 -5.38 12.89
CA ILE A 40 -4.31 -4.93 13.93
C ILE A 40 -5.74 -4.87 13.37
N MET A 41 -5.91 -4.33 12.16
CA MET A 41 -7.22 -4.24 11.50
C MET A 41 -7.82 -5.62 11.24
N ILE A 42 -7.03 -6.60 10.80
CA ILE A 42 -7.49 -7.97 10.57
C ILE A 42 -8.00 -8.60 11.87
N VAL A 43 -7.24 -8.46 12.97
CA VAL A 43 -7.63 -9.00 14.28
C VAL A 43 -8.93 -8.34 14.77
N PHE A 44 -9.05 -7.03 14.61
CA PHE A 44 -10.25 -6.29 15.00
C PHE A 44 -11.48 -6.74 14.21
N LEU A 45 -11.39 -6.81 12.87
CA LEU A 45 -12.50 -7.26 12.03
C LEU A 45 -12.89 -8.70 12.35
N PHE A 46 -11.92 -9.60 12.54
CA PHE A 46 -12.18 -10.98 12.94
C PHE A 46 -12.97 -11.07 14.25
N LEU A 47 -12.61 -10.27 15.26
CA LEU A 47 -13.34 -10.21 16.53
C LEU A 47 -14.77 -9.71 16.35
N VAL A 48 -14.96 -8.63 15.57
CA VAL A 48 -16.28 -8.05 15.30
C VAL A 48 -17.15 -9.04 14.55
N ASP A 49 -16.64 -9.65 13.48
CA ASP A 49 -17.37 -10.63 12.67
C ASP A 49 -17.74 -11.87 13.50
N PHE A 50 -16.84 -12.33 14.37
CA PHE A 50 -17.10 -13.45 15.28
C PHE A 50 -18.22 -13.12 16.29
N LEU A 51 -18.17 -11.92 16.89
CA LEU A 51 -19.19 -11.46 17.84
C LEU A 51 -20.55 -11.31 17.16
N LEU A 52 -20.59 -10.65 15.99
CA LEU A 52 -21.82 -10.47 15.23
C LEU A 52 -22.39 -11.82 14.77
N SER A 53 -21.56 -12.73 14.27
CA SER A 53 -21.99 -14.06 13.85
C SER A 53 -22.58 -14.87 15.02
N LYS A 54 -21.99 -14.75 16.22
CA LYS A 54 -22.49 -15.42 17.41
C LYS A 54 -23.82 -14.84 17.90
N ILE A 55 -23.98 -13.52 17.83
CA ILE A 55 -25.23 -12.83 18.17
C ILE A 55 -26.33 -13.23 17.18
N LEU A 56 -26.04 -13.21 15.88
CA LEU A 56 -27.01 -13.60 14.85
C LEU A 56 -27.45 -15.05 14.99
N ASN A 57 -26.52 -15.99 15.25
CA ASN A 57 -26.85 -17.39 15.51
C ASN A 57 -27.64 -17.63 16.80
N TYR A 58 -27.63 -16.68 17.75
CA TYR A 58 -28.44 -16.79 18.96
C TYR A 58 -29.86 -16.24 18.74
N ILE A 59 -30.03 -15.31 17.80
CA ILE A 59 -31.31 -14.65 17.51
C ILE A 59 -32.14 -15.45 16.48
N LEU A 60 -31.50 -16.03 15.47
CA LEU A 60 -32.10 -16.92 14.46
C LEU A 60 -32.15 -18.37 14.96
#